data_AF-A0A967HTV5-F1
#
_entry.id   AF-A0A967HTV5-F1
#
_cell.length_a   1.000
_cell.length_b   1.000
_cell.length_c   1.000
_cell.angle_alpha   90.00
_cell.angle_beta   90.00
_cell.angle_gamma   90.00
#
_symmetry.space_group_name_H-M   'P 1'
#
loop_
_entity.id
_entity.type
_entity.pdbx_description
1 polymer ?
#
loop_
_entity_poly.entity_id
_entity_poly.type
_entity_poly.pdbx_seq_one_letter_code
_entity_poly.pdbx_strand_id
1 'polypeptide(L)'
;TLGGFKLSIGREPLPVGPRSRQKPLELLKLLVALGGESVPAEALVEALWPDLDGDRAADAFKTTLKRLRQLVGFDAVTRQAGRLSLH
;
A
#
# COMPACT_ATOMS: atom_id res chain seq x y z
N THR A 1 -10.28 -3.28 21.66
CA THR A 1 -10.05 -2.96 20.24
C THR A 1 -8.61 -2.52 20.10
N LEU A 2 -7.81 -3.16 19.25
CA LEU A 2 -6.45 -2.68 18.99
C LEU A 2 -6.54 -1.27 18.38
N GLY A 3 -5.86 -0.32 19.02
CA GLY A 3 -5.93 1.11 18.72
C GLY A 3 -5.65 1.43 17.25
N GLY A 4 -6.23 2.54 16.78
CA GLY A 4 -6.17 2.96 15.38
C GLY A 4 -4.73 3.01 14.84
N PHE A 5 -4.54 2.45 13.64
CA PHE A 5 -3.29 2.57 12.89
C PHE A 5 -2.95 4.06 12.69
N LYS A 6 -1.79 4.48 13.19
CA LYS A 6 -1.28 5.84 13.06
C LYS A 6 0.01 5.81 12.23
N LEU A 7 -0.05 6.39 11.05
CA LEU A 7 1.12 6.61 10.20
C LEU A 7 1.61 8.05 10.42
N SER A 8 2.89 8.19 10.76
CA SER A 8 3.54 9.49 10.96
C SER A 8 4.76 9.61 10.05
N ILE A 9 4.79 10.67 9.24
CA ILE A 9 5.93 10.99 8.37
C ILE A 9 6.61 12.23 8.94
N GLY A 10 7.89 12.13 9.31
CA GLY A 10 8.65 13.26 9.88
C GLY A 10 8.16 13.80 11.24
N ARG A 11 7.03 13.30 11.77
CA ARG A 11 6.28 13.59 13.02
C ARG A 11 4.82 14.02 12.80
N GLU A 12 4.37 14.21 11.57
CA GLU A 12 2.98 14.61 11.30
C GLU A 12 2.07 13.41 10.97
N PRO A 13 0.90 13.27 11.65
CA PRO A 13 -0.07 12.23 11.34
C PRO A 13 -0.81 12.52 10.03
N LEU A 14 -0.89 11.54 9.13
CA LEU A 14 -1.63 11.69 7.88
C LEU A 14 -3.16 11.66 8.11
N PRO A 15 -3.94 12.57 7.48
CA PRO A 15 -5.39 12.61 7.63
C PRO A 15 -6.04 11.36 7.03
N VAL A 16 -6.90 10.70 7.83
CA VAL A 16 -7.63 9.49 7.43
C VAL A 16 -8.85 9.91 6.60
N GLY A 17 -8.72 9.95 5.27
CA GLY A 17 -9.79 10.33 4.34
C GLY A 17 -10.84 9.22 4.06
N PRO A 18 -11.88 9.46 3.24
CA PRO A 18 -12.91 8.47 2.90
C PRO A 18 -12.33 7.21 2.24
N ARG A 19 -13.00 6.05 2.38
CA ARG A 19 -12.51 4.69 1.99
C ARG A 19 -11.82 4.61 0.62
N SER A 20 -12.28 5.34 -0.40
CA SER A 20 -11.63 5.35 -1.73
C SER A 20 -10.28 6.06 -1.78
N ARG A 21 -10.00 6.98 -0.85
CA ARG A 21 -8.68 7.61 -0.63
C ARG A 21 -7.78 6.80 0.31
N GLN A 22 -8.28 5.71 0.89
CA GLN A 22 -7.53 4.88 1.85
C GLN A 22 -6.69 3.79 1.18
N LYS A 23 -6.92 3.44 -0.10
CA LYS A 23 -6.20 2.35 -0.77
C LYS A 23 -4.65 2.43 -0.68
N PRO A 24 -3.99 3.61 -0.80
CA PRO A 24 -2.55 3.70 -0.56
C PRO A 24 -2.16 3.33 0.88
N LEU A 25 -2.95 3.74 1.87
CA LEU A 25 -2.72 3.41 3.27
C LEU A 25 -3.07 1.95 3.58
N GLU A 26 -4.09 1.38 2.95
CA GLU A 26 -4.42 -0.05 3.03
C GLU A 26 -3.30 -0.90 2.44
N LEU A 27 -2.75 -0.49 1.29
CA LEU A 27 -1.58 -1.14 0.69
C LEU A 27 -0.39 -1.14 1.64
N LEU A 28 -0.11 -0.01 2.29
CA LEU A 28 0.97 0.07 3.28
C LEU A 28 0.70 -0.82 4.49
N LYS A 29 -0.51 -0.77 5.06
CA LYS A 29 -0.90 -1.62 6.20
C LYS A 29 -0.75 -3.09 5.86
N LEU A 30 -1.20 -3.50 4.69
CA LEU A 30 -1.12 -4.88 4.25
C LEU A 30 0.33 -5.30 3.99
N LEU A 31 1.13 -4.44 3.36
CA LEU A 31 2.56 -4.68 3.18
C LEU A 31 3.26 -4.93 4.53
N VAL A 32 2.99 -4.09 5.54
CA VAL A 32 3.52 -4.26 6.91
C VAL A 32 2.97 -5.54 7.56
N ALA A 33 1.68 -5.84 7.42
CA ALA A 33 1.06 -7.04 7.98
C ALA A 33 1.62 -8.34 7.39
N LEU A 34 2.09 -8.30 6.14
CA LEU A 34 2.73 -9.41 5.45
C LEU A 34 4.26 -9.46 5.65
N GLY A 35 4.80 -8.65 6.57
CA GLY A 35 6.21 -8.67 6.98
C GLY A 35 7.06 -7.51 6.43
N GLY A 36 6.51 -6.67 5.55
CA GLY A 36 7.17 -5.47 5.04
C GLY A 36 8.31 -5.71 4.05
N GLU A 37 8.86 -6.92 3.98
CA GLU A 37 10.01 -7.26 3.14
C GLU A 37 9.63 -8.32 2.10
N SER A 38 9.97 -8.06 0.83
CA SER A 38 9.82 -9.02 -0.26
C SER A 38 8.42 -9.62 -0.31
N VAL A 39 7.37 -8.80 -0.29
CA VAL A 39 5.97 -9.24 -0.33
C VAL A 39 5.49 -9.35 -1.78
N PRO A 40 4.86 -10.45 -2.21
CA PRO A 40 4.37 -10.59 -3.58
C PRO A 40 3.34 -9.50 -3.92
N ALA A 41 3.52 -8.81 -5.06
CA ALA A 41 2.55 -7.82 -5.52
C ALA A 41 1.18 -8.47 -5.79
N GLU A 42 1.17 -9.68 -6.31
CA GLU A 42 -0.07 -10.45 -6.61
C GLU A 42 -0.91 -10.64 -5.34
N ALA A 43 -0.31 -11.07 -4.23
CA ALA A 43 -1.01 -11.22 -2.95
C ALA A 43 -1.60 -9.89 -2.44
N LEU A 44 -0.88 -8.77 -2.64
CA LEU A 44 -1.38 -7.44 -2.30
C LEU A 44 -2.55 -7.02 -3.20
N VAL A 45 -2.50 -7.38 -4.49
CA VAL A 45 -3.55 -7.08 -5.46
C VAL A 45 -4.82 -7.87 -5.17
N GLU A 46 -4.71 -9.18 -5.00
CA GLU A 46 -5.83 -10.08 -4.69
C GLU A 46 -6.55 -9.67 -3.39
N ALA A 47 -5.79 -9.30 -2.36
CA ALA A 47 -6.37 -8.87 -1.09
C ALA A 47 -7.05 -7.49 -1.17
N LEU A 48 -6.55 -6.56 -2.00
CA LEU A 48 -7.06 -5.20 -2.06
C LEU A 48 -8.17 -5.01 -3.09
N TRP A 49 -8.19 -5.82 -4.16
CA TRP A 49 -9.14 -5.73 -5.26
C TRP A 49 -9.63 -7.12 -5.73
N PRO A 50 -10.29 -7.89 -4.85
CA PRO A 50 -10.77 -9.23 -5.21
C PRO A 50 -11.84 -9.23 -6.33
N ASP A 51 -12.55 -8.10 -6.49
CA ASP A 51 -13.67 -7.97 -7.44
C ASP A 51 -13.26 -7.37 -8.80
N LEU A 52 -11.97 -7.08 -9.01
CA LEU A 52 -11.48 -6.51 -10.27
C LEU A 52 -10.82 -7.59 -11.14
N ASP A 53 -11.10 -7.53 -12.45
CA ASP A 53 -10.37 -8.37 -13.42
C ASP A 53 -8.88 -7.99 -13.45
N GLY A 54 -8.04 -8.93 -13.89
CA GLY A 54 -6.57 -8.82 -13.84
C GLY A 54 -6.00 -7.48 -14.34
N ASP A 55 -6.42 -7.01 -15.51
CA ASP A 55 -5.93 -5.74 -16.07
C ASP A 55 -6.38 -4.54 -15.23
N ARG A 56 -7.64 -4.53 -14.78
CA ARG A 56 -8.21 -3.46 -13.95
C ARG A 56 -7.53 -3.42 -12.58
N ALA A 57 -7.27 -4.59 -11.99
CA ALA A 57 -6.57 -4.73 -10.72
C ALA A 57 -5.10 -4.27 -10.82
N ALA A 58 -4.42 -4.63 -11.92
CA ALA A 58 -3.04 -4.21 -12.18
C ALA A 58 -2.92 -2.68 -12.32
N ASP A 59 -3.84 -2.03 -13.02
CA ASP A 59 -3.82 -0.57 -13.19
C ASP A 59 -4.21 0.18 -11.91
N ALA A 60 -5.17 -0.36 -11.15
CA ALA A 60 -5.50 0.15 -9.82
C ALA A 60 -4.30 0.05 -8.88
N PHE A 61 -3.56 -1.05 -8.93
CA PHE A 61 -2.34 -1.26 -8.14
C PHE A 61 -1.24 -0.29 -8.51
N LYS A 62 -0.91 -0.13 -9.80
CA LYS A 62 0.11 0.84 -10.27
C LYS A 62 -0.22 2.25 -9.79
N THR A 63 -1.48 2.67 -9.93
CA THR A 63 -1.95 3.99 -9.50
C THR A 63 -1.84 4.17 -7.98
N THR A 64 -2.22 3.14 -7.22
CA THR A 64 -2.17 3.15 -5.76
C THR A 64 -0.75 3.16 -5.23
N LEU A 65 0.16 2.37 -5.82
CA LEU A 65 1.58 2.34 -5.47
C LEU A 65 2.25 3.68 -5.75
N LYS A 66 1.94 4.32 -6.88
CA LYS A 66 2.43 5.67 -7.20
C LYS A 66 2.00 6.68 -6.12
N ARG A 67 0.72 6.66 -5.72
CA ARG A 67 0.20 7.54 -4.67
C ARG A 67 0.82 7.24 -3.30
N LEU A 68 1.02 5.97 -2.97
CA LEU A 68 1.69 5.58 -1.73
C LEU A 68 3.10 6.17 -1.68
N ARG A 69 3.90 6.02 -2.74
CA ARG A 69 5.25 6.60 -2.84
C ARG A 69 5.28 8.12 -2.74
N GLN A 70 4.23 8.81 -3.22
CA GLN A 70 4.10 10.25 -3.01
C GLN A 70 3.84 10.62 -1.54
N LEU A 71 3.22 9.74 -0.77
CA LEU A 71 3.01 9.94 0.67
C LEU A 71 4.29 9.65 1.44
N VAL A 72 4.88 8.46 1.29
CA VAL A 72 5.97 7.96 2.15
C VAL A 72 7.39 8.18 1.61
N GLY A 73 7.52 8.67 0.37
CA GLY A 73 8.78 8.73 -0.35
C GLY A 73 8.93 7.60 -1.37
N PHE A 74 9.61 7.88 -2.48
CA PHE A 74 9.79 6.92 -3.57
C PHE A 74 10.72 5.76 -3.19
N ASP A 75 11.70 6.02 -2.32
CA ASP A 75 12.68 5.03 -1.88
C ASP A 75 12.17 4.18 -0.71
N ALA A 76 11.19 4.67 0.03
CA ALA A 76 10.59 3.95 1.16
C ALA A 76 9.85 2.68 0.72
N VAL A 77 9.32 2.62 -0.52
CA VAL A 77 8.65 1.41 -1.03
C VAL A 77 9.24 1.03 -2.37
N THR A 78 10.10 0.02 -2.41
CA THR A 78 10.71 -0.46 -3.65
C THR A 78 9.92 -1.63 -4.24
N ARG A 79 10.03 -1.81 -5.55
CA ARG A 79 9.45 -2.97 -6.24
C ARG A 79 10.52 -3.66 -7.07
N GLN A 80 10.76 -4.94 -6.84
CA GLN A 80 11.77 -5.75 -7.52
C GLN A 80 11.21 -7.15 -7.79
N ALA A 81 11.38 -7.66 -9.02
CA ALA A 81 10.90 -9.00 -9.42
C ALA A 81 9.44 -9.29 -9.02
N GLY A 82 8.56 -8.30 -9.16
CA GLY A 82 7.14 -8.45 -8.79
C GLY A 82 6.84 -8.41 -7.29
N ARG A 83 7.82 -8.10 -6.45
CA ARG A 83 7.70 -8.03 -4.98
C ARG A 83 7.92 -6.62 -4.46
N LEU A 84 7.35 -6.30 -3.30
CA LEU A 84 7.45 -5.00 -2.63
C LEU A 84 8.22 -5.12 -1.32
N SER A 85 9.06 -4.14 -1.05
CA SER A 85 9.75 -3.99 0.24
C SER A 85 9.61 -2.57 0.76
N LEU A 86 9.44 -2.44 2.08
CA LEU A 86 9.42 -1.20 2.84
C LEU A 86 10.80 -0.97 3.46
N HIS A 87 11.39 0.20 3.25
CA HIS A 87 12.72 0.62 3.74
C HIS A 87 12.62 1.86 4.64
#